data_AF-A0A1D6LHS0-F1
#
_entry.id   AF-A0A1D6LHS0-F1
#
_cell.length_a   1.000
_cell.length_b   1.000
_cell.length_c   1.000
_cell.angle_alpha   90.00
_cell.angle_beta   90.00
_cell.angle_gamma   90.00
#
_symmetry.space_group_name_H-M   'P 1'
#
loop_
_entity.id
_entity.type
_entity.pdbx_description
1 polymer ?
#
loop_
_entity_poly.entity_id
_entity_poly.type
_entity_poly.pdbx_seq_one_letter_code
_entity_poly.pdbx_strand_id
1 'polypeptide(L)'
;MGVAHCENEHFTYDITPKVKTKFLGNSLKIYPVGRTRVTLKKSGVVLDLVPPLTKVNNLIFGRTWVDSPGEMVMTNLTTGDKVVLYFQPCGWFGSVAALTASALGMSGSIVAPPRRGRGPWPRSSGKWLTV
;
A
#
# COMPACT_ATOMS: atom_id res chain seq x y z
N MET A 1 -3.55 -19.79 8.61
CA MET A 1 -4.27 -18.63 8.04
C MET A 1 -4.68 -17.75 9.21
N GLY A 2 -4.33 -16.47 9.19
CA GLY A 2 -4.77 -15.51 10.22
C GLY A 2 -5.96 -14.71 9.70
N VAL A 3 -6.79 -14.24 10.62
CA VAL A 3 -7.86 -13.26 10.36
C VAL A 3 -7.77 -12.24 11.49
N ALA A 4 -7.93 -10.96 11.19
CA ALA A 4 -8.10 -9.94 12.21
C ALA A 4 -9.25 -9.01 11.85
N HIS A 5 -9.95 -8.58 12.89
CA HIS A 5 -11.07 -7.65 12.84
C HIS A 5 -10.80 -6.56 13.87
N CYS A 6 -10.96 -5.30 13.47
CA CYS A 6 -10.84 -4.15 14.35
C CYS A 6 -12.01 -3.22 14.07
N GLU A 7 -12.67 -2.74 15.12
CA GLU A 7 -13.84 -1.90 15.00
C GLU A 7 -13.70 -0.67 15.91
N ASN A 8 -14.09 0.48 15.37
CA ASN A 8 -14.21 1.74 16.09
C ASN A 8 -15.53 2.42 15.67
N GLU A 9 -15.91 3.52 16.32
CA GLU A 9 -17.07 4.34 15.98
C GLU A 9 -17.02 4.84 14.51
N HIS A 10 -15.83 5.08 13.97
CA HIS A 10 -15.66 5.65 12.64
C HIS A 10 -15.48 4.62 11.52
N PHE A 11 -14.88 3.46 11.83
CA PHE A 11 -14.54 2.48 10.81
C PHE A 11 -14.54 1.05 11.36
N THR A 12 -14.71 0.11 10.44
CA THR A 12 -14.45 -1.31 10.64
C THR A 12 -13.32 -1.73 9.71
N TYR A 13 -12.39 -2.53 10.21
CA TYR A 13 -11.22 -2.99 9.49
C TYR A 13 -11.13 -4.52 9.56
N ASP A 14 -11.20 -5.16 8.41
CA ASP A 14 -11.12 -6.61 8.25
C ASP A 14 -9.90 -6.96 7.42
N ILE A 15 -9.07 -7.87 7.92
CA ILE A 15 -7.92 -8.37 7.18
C ILE A 15 -7.86 -9.89 7.23
N THR A 16 -7.73 -10.49 6.06
CA THR A 16 -7.36 -11.90 5.88
C THR A 16 -5.99 -11.94 5.22
N PRO A 17 -4.90 -11.84 5.99
CA PRO A 17 -3.56 -11.84 5.43
C PRO A 17 -3.25 -13.21 4.82
N LYS A 18 -2.86 -13.18 3.54
CA LYS A 18 -2.28 -14.32 2.84
C LYS A 18 -0.97 -13.86 2.24
N VAL A 19 0.12 -14.41 2.72
CA VAL A 19 1.46 -14.03 2.28
C VAL A 19 2.04 -15.18 1.49
N LYS A 20 2.49 -14.91 0.27
CA LYS A 20 3.38 -15.83 -0.46
C LYS A 20 4.78 -15.26 -0.42
N THR A 21 5.78 -16.08 -0.14
CA THR A 21 7.18 -15.66 -0.14
C THR A 21 7.96 -16.40 -1.20
N LYS A 22 8.94 -15.72 -1.81
CA LYS A 22 9.89 -16.32 -2.75
C LYS A 22 11.29 -15.96 -2.30
N PHE A 23 12.03 -16.98 -1.89
CA PHE A 23 13.45 -16.86 -1.55
C PHE A 23 14.29 -16.83 -2.83
N LEU A 24 15.24 -15.90 -2.89
CA LEU A 24 16.09 -15.62 -4.04
C LEU A 24 17.58 -15.73 -3.68
N GLY A 25 17.92 -16.55 -2.68
CA GLY A 25 19.26 -16.57 -2.08
C GLY A 25 19.41 -15.46 -1.07
N ASN A 26 20.16 -14.39 -1.37
CA ASN A 26 20.38 -13.30 -0.41
C ASN A 26 19.19 -12.33 -0.25
N SER A 27 18.00 -12.64 -0.78
CA SER A 27 16.82 -11.78 -0.74
C SER A 27 15.53 -12.58 -0.64
N LEU A 28 14.49 -11.97 -0.08
CA LEU A 28 13.16 -12.53 0.06
C LEU A 28 12.13 -11.59 -0.55
N LYS A 29 11.34 -12.06 -1.53
CA LYS A 29 10.17 -11.34 -2.02
C LYS A 29 8.93 -11.79 -1.24
N ILE A 30 8.11 -10.82 -0.86
CA ILE A 30 6.88 -10.98 -0.07
C ILE A 30 5.73 -10.45 -0.92
N TYR A 31 4.82 -11.35 -1.26
CA TYR A 31 3.63 -11.08 -2.04
C TYR A 31 2.41 -11.08 -1.10
N PRO A 32 1.81 -9.91 -0.84
CA PRO A 32 0.55 -9.84 -0.11
C PRO A 32 -0.60 -10.23 -1.06
N VAL A 33 -1.08 -11.46 -0.94
CA VAL A 33 -2.24 -12.00 -1.68
C VAL A 33 -3.49 -12.00 -0.81
N GLY A 34 -3.40 -11.42 0.39
CA GLY A 34 -4.49 -11.31 1.34
C GLY A 34 -5.47 -10.21 0.94
N ARG A 35 -6.66 -10.27 1.55
CA ARG A 35 -7.67 -9.23 1.40
C ARG A 35 -7.61 -8.30 2.60
N THR A 36 -7.67 -6.99 2.33
CA THR A 36 -7.76 -5.95 3.35
C THR A 36 -8.94 -5.06 3.01
N ARG A 37 -9.88 -4.91 3.94
CA ARG A 37 -11.09 -4.11 3.76
C ARG A 37 -11.24 -3.10 4.91
N VAL A 38 -11.56 -1.87 4.54
CA VAL A 38 -11.93 -0.80 5.48
C VAL A 38 -13.34 -0.34 5.13
N THR A 39 -14.26 -0.41 6.09
CA THR A 39 -15.61 0.13 5.94
C THR A 39 -15.71 1.40 6.77
N LEU A 40 -15.97 2.54 6.12
CA LEU A 40 -16.21 3.81 6.79
C LEU A 40 -17.68 3.88 7.21
N LYS A 41 -17.95 3.89 8.52
CA LYS A 41 -19.32 3.78 9.04
C LYS A 41 -20.19 4.98 8.72
N LYS A 42 -19.63 6.19 8.76
CA LYS A 42 -20.37 7.44 8.51
C LYS A 42 -20.88 7.57 7.07
N SER A 43 -20.08 7.13 6.10
CA SER A 43 -20.41 7.24 4.67
C SER A 43 -20.87 5.94 4.04
N GLY A 44 -20.77 4.80 4.74
CA GLY A 44 -21.03 3.47 4.20
C GLY A 44 -20.04 3.03 3.11
N VAL A 45 -18.96 3.79 2.90
CA VAL A 45 -17.96 3.52 1.85
C VAL A 45 -17.11 2.33 2.25
N VAL A 46 -16.96 1.37 1.33
CA VAL A 46 -16.11 0.19 1.53
C VAL A 46 -14.88 0.31 0.64
N LEU A 47 -13.70 0.32 1.26
CA LEU A 47 -12.41 0.39 0.59
C LEU A 47 -11.72 -0.97 0.65
N ASP A 48 -11.17 -1.41 -0.49
CA ASP A 48 -10.30 -2.59 -0.62
C ASP A 48 -8.87 -2.11 -0.87
N LEU A 49 -7.91 -2.67 -0.13
CA LEU A 49 -6.53 -2.22 -0.15
C LEU A 49 -5.60 -3.38 -0.53
N VAL A 50 -4.88 -3.21 -1.65
CA VAL A 50 -3.86 -4.15 -2.11
C VAL A 50 -2.48 -3.49 -1.92
N PRO A 51 -1.71 -3.92 -0.90
CA PRO A 51 -0.39 -3.35 -0.65
C PRO A 51 0.62 -3.79 -1.72
N PRO A 52 1.70 -3.03 -1.91
CA PRO A 52 2.71 -3.31 -2.92
C PRO A 52 3.57 -4.52 -2.53
N LEU A 53 4.24 -5.10 -3.52
CA LEU A 53 5.21 -6.15 -3.29
C LEU A 53 6.37 -5.63 -2.45
N THR A 54 6.74 -6.39 -1.42
CA THR A 54 7.86 -6.03 -0.54
C THR A 54 9.05 -6.95 -0.79
N LYS A 55 10.25 -6.39 -0.84
CA LYS A 55 11.51 -7.11 -0.98
C LYS A 55 12.37 -6.85 0.26
N VAL A 56 12.81 -7.92 0.89
CA VAL A 56 13.84 -7.90 1.92
C VAL A 56 15.17 -8.25 1.26
N ASN A 57 16.14 -7.34 1.35
CA ASN A 57 17.47 -7.49 0.79
C ASN A 57 18.47 -7.82 1.90
N ASN A 58 19.57 -8.49 1.55
CA ASN A 58 20.65 -8.88 2.47
C ASN A 58 20.13 -9.69 3.66
N LEU A 59 19.35 -10.73 3.37
CA LEU A 59 18.76 -11.59 4.40
C LEU A 59 19.79 -12.54 5.04
N ILE A 60 20.82 -12.95 4.28
CA ILE A 60 21.84 -13.88 4.75
C ILE A 60 23.15 -13.13 5.07
N PHE A 61 23.55 -12.22 4.18
CA PHE A 61 24.82 -11.48 4.31
C PHE A 61 24.63 -9.98 4.09
N GLY A 62 25.22 -9.18 4.98
CA GLY A 62 25.18 -7.72 4.98
C GLY A 62 24.11 -7.15 5.91
N ARG A 63 23.93 -5.83 5.87
CA ARG A 63 22.87 -5.15 6.62
C ARG A 63 21.53 -5.38 5.91
N THR A 64 20.60 -6.05 6.58
CA THR A 64 19.25 -6.28 6.07
C THR A 64 18.52 -4.95 5.92
N TRP A 65 17.86 -4.77 4.76
CA TRP A 65 17.01 -3.62 4.49
C TRP A 65 15.77 -4.04 3.70
N VAL A 66 14.68 -3.31 3.88
CA VAL A 66 13.38 -3.60 3.29
C VAL A 66 13.02 -2.48 2.33
N ASP A 67 12.51 -2.86 1.16
CA ASP A 67 12.00 -1.94 0.16
C ASP A 67 10.66 -2.45 -0.36
N SER A 68 9.71 -1.54 -0.55
CA SER A 68 8.36 -1.88 -1.01
C SER A 68 8.01 -1.06 -2.27
N PRO A 69 8.76 -1.26 -3.38
CA PRO A 69 8.54 -0.51 -4.60
C PRO A 69 7.31 -1.03 -5.35
N GLY A 70 6.67 -0.12 -6.09
CA GLY A 70 5.58 -0.46 -7.01
C GLY A 70 4.25 0.15 -6.59
N GLU A 71 3.19 -0.40 -7.18
CA GLU A 71 1.85 0.14 -7.05
C GLU A 71 1.11 -0.47 -5.86
N MET A 72 0.50 0.41 -5.07
CA MET A 72 -0.52 0.09 -4.10
C MET A 72 -1.84 0.59 -4.64
N VAL A 73 -2.82 -0.30 -4.71
CA VAL A 73 -4.14 0.03 -5.27
C VAL A 73 -5.13 0.05 -4.12
N MET A 74 -5.80 1.19 -3.97
CA MET A 74 -6.97 1.34 -3.11
C MET A 74 -8.20 1.42 -4.01
N THR A 75 -9.16 0.52 -3.83
CA THR A 75 -10.41 0.50 -4.61
C THR A 75 -11.57 0.84 -3.70
N ASN A 76 -12.35 1.86 -4.06
CA ASN A 76 -13.66 2.07 -3.47
C ASN A 76 -14.63 1.08 -4.10
N LEU A 77 -15.09 0.10 -3.32
CA LEU A 77 -16.03 -0.92 -3.78
C LEU A 77 -17.45 -0.40 -3.94
N THR A 78 -17.78 0.76 -3.33
CA THR A 78 -19.10 1.37 -3.43
C THR A 78 -19.26 2.13 -4.75
N THR A 79 -18.25 2.91 -5.16
CA THR A 79 -18.29 3.71 -6.39
C THR A 79 -17.53 3.09 -7.56
N GLY A 80 -16.66 2.11 -7.31
CA GLY A 80 -15.77 1.53 -8.31
C GLY A 80 -14.50 2.35 -8.60
N ASP A 81 -14.34 3.51 -7.96
CA ASP A 81 -13.17 4.37 -8.13
C ASP A 81 -11.90 3.72 -7.54
N LYS A 82 -10.76 4.01 -8.15
CA LYS A 82 -9.47 3.48 -7.75
C LYS A 82 -8.48 4.60 -7.48
N VAL A 83 -7.64 4.42 -6.48
CA VAL A 83 -6.49 5.27 -6.23
C VAL A 83 -5.26 4.39 -6.33
N VAL A 84 -4.31 4.78 -7.17
CA VAL A 84 -3.04 4.10 -7.35
C VAL A 84 -1.95 4.95 -6.71
N LEU A 85 -1.30 4.40 -5.69
CA LEU A 85 -0.13 5.00 -5.06
C LEU A 85 1.10 4.26 -5.58
N TYR A 86 1.96 4.96 -6.30
CA TYR A 86 3.23 4.43 -6.79
C TYR A 86 4.35 4.77 -5.81
N PHE A 87 4.93 3.75 -5.21
CA PHE A 87 6.12 3.83 -4.37
C PHE A 87 7.36 3.72 -5.27
N GLN A 88 8.08 4.83 -5.44
CA GLN A 88 9.32 4.81 -6.19
C GLN A 88 10.35 3.96 -5.43
N PRO A 89 11.09 3.06 -6.11
CA PRO A 89 12.16 2.29 -5.48
C PRO A 89 13.21 3.21 -4.88
N CYS A 90 13.75 2.81 -3.73
CA CYS A 90 14.86 3.52 -3.11
C CYS A 90 16.08 3.47 -4.06
N GLY A 91 16.57 4.62 -4.48
CA GLY A 91 17.76 4.71 -5.33
C GLY A 91 19.02 4.21 -4.60
N TRP A 92 20.07 3.86 -5.35
CA TRP A 92 21.32 3.28 -4.84
C TRP A 92 22.06 4.11 -3.75
N PHE A 93 21.67 5.37 -3.54
CA PHE A 93 22.31 6.31 -2.61
C PHE A 93 21.42 6.76 -1.44
N GLY A 94 20.41 5.96 -1.06
CA GLY A 94 19.51 6.34 0.03
C GLY A 94 18.56 7.48 -0.35
N SER A 95 18.34 7.70 -1.65
CA SER A 95 17.36 8.65 -2.16
C SER A 95 15.98 8.24 -1.67
N VAL A 96 15.34 9.17 -0.95
CA VAL A 96 14.04 9.04 -0.29
C VAL A 96 13.02 8.41 -1.25
N ALA A 97 12.38 7.31 -0.85
CA ALA A 97 11.24 6.74 -1.56
C ALA A 97 10.19 7.84 -1.76
N ALA A 98 9.99 8.27 -3.01
CA ALA A 98 8.95 9.21 -3.35
C ALA A 98 7.65 8.44 -3.59
N LEU A 99 6.52 9.04 -3.18
CA LEU A 99 5.20 8.49 -3.42
C LEU A 99 4.51 9.37 -4.46
N THR A 100 4.03 8.77 -5.54
CA THR A 100 3.14 9.46 -6.48
C THR A 100 1.75 8.88 -6.32
N ALA A 101 0.76 9.71 -5.97
CA ALA A 101 -0.64 9.29 -5.85
C ALA A 101 -1.44 9.77 -7.05
N SER A 102 -2.17 8.87 -7.72
CA SER A 102 -3.08 9.18 -8.83
C SER A 102 -4.46 8.58 -8.53
N ALA A 103 -5.54 9.35 -8.69
CA ALA A 103 -6.91 8.86 -8.58
C ALA A 103 -7.50 8.60 -9.98
N LEU A 104 -8.00 7.39 -10.20
CA LEU A 104 -8.59 6.88 -11.44
C LEU A 104 -10.06 6.51 -11.21
N GLY A 105 -10.95 7.05 -12.03
CA GLY A 105 -12.37 6.68 -12.02
C GLY A 105 -12.61 5.34 -12.72
N MET A 106 -13.84 4.83 -12.68
CA MET A 106 -14.23 3.56 -13.32
C MET A 106 -13.91 3.49 -14.82
N SER A 107 -13.85 4.62 -15.53
CA SER A 107 -13.48 4.72 -16.96
C SER A 107 -11.98 4.70 -17.23
N GLY A 108 -11.13 4.60 -16.19
CA GLY A 108 -9.69 4.81 -16.30
C GLY A 108 -9.28 6.28 -16.46
N SER A 109 -10.24 7.20 -16.42
CA SER A 109 -9.97 8.65 -16.44
C SER A 109 -9.36 9.10 -15.13
N ILE A 110 -8.37 9.99 -15.17
CA ILE A 110 -7.82 10.63 -13.97
C ILE A 110 -8.92 11.52 -13.36
N VAL A 111 -9.38 11.19 -12.15
CA VAL A 111 -10.45 11.92 -11.43
C VAL A 111 -9.86 13.01 -10.53
N ALA A 112 -8.58 12.89 -10.15
CA ALA A 112 -7.86 13.94 -9.46
C ALA A 112 -6.39 14.00 -9.92
N PRO A 113 -5.81 15.22 -10.09
CA PRO A 113 -4.44 15.37 -10.56
C PRO A 113 -3.47 14.64 -9.64
N PRO A 114 -2.41 14.01 -10.18
CA PRO A 114 -1.47 13.25 -9.38
C PRO A 114 -0.77 14.16 -8.36
N ARG A 115 -0.98 13.89 -7.07
CA ARG A 115 -0.32 14.64 -6.00
C ARG A 115 1.02 13.97 -5.71
N ARG A 116 2.10 14.71 -5.90
CA ARG A 116 3.45 14.21 -5.65
C ARG A 116 3.82 14.45 -4.20
N GLY A 117 4.04 13.36 -3.49
CA GLY A 117 4.52 13.37 -2.12
C GLY A 117 6.00 13.06 -2.01
N ARG A 118 6.75 13.91 -1.31
CA ARG A 118 8.13 13.61 -0.90
C ARG A 118 8.18 13.34 0.60
N GLY A 119 8.61 12.14 0.98
CA GLY A 119 8.90 11.81 2.38
C GLY A 119 9.13 10.31 2.58
N PRO A 120 10.03 9.92 3.50
CA PRO A 120 10.33 8.51 3.74
C PRO A 120 9.09 7.81 4.31
N TRP A 121 8.70 6.71 3.68
CA TRP A 121 7.78 5.75 4.29
C TRP A 121 8.59 4.87 5.26
N PRO A 122 8.16 4.60 6.51
CA PRO A 122 6.85 4.88 7.11
C PRO A 122 6.76 6.21 7.90
N ARG A 123 7.84 7.02 7.97
CA ARG A 123 7.93 8.19 8.85
C ARG A 123 7.05 9.39 8.44
N SER A 124 6.47 9.42 7.25
CA SER A 124 5.75 10.60 6.72
C SER A 124 4.23 10.46 6.57
N SER A 125 3.61 9.37 7.05
CA SER A 125 2.17 9.05 6.82
C SER A 125 1.18 10.17 7.21
N GLY A 126 1.54 11.04 8.17
CA GLY A 126 0.69 12.13 8.67
C GLY A 126 0.48 13.33 7.72
N LYS A 127 1.18 13.42 6.58
CA LYS A 127 0.99 14.51 5.59
C LYS A 127 0.18 14.12 4.34
N TRP A 128 -0.31 12.88 4.26
CA TRP A 128 -0.92 12.32 3.04
C TRP A 128 -2.42 12.04 3.15
N LEU A 129 -3.01 12.23 4.34
CA LEU A 129 -4.42 12.07 4.65
C LEU A 129 -5.01 13.44 4.99
N THR A 130 -5.16 14.28 3.99
CA THR A 130 -6.13 15.37 4.04
C THR A 130 -6.94 15.24 2.77
N VAL A 131 -8.18 14.76 2.96
CA VAL A 131 -9.23 14.71 1.95
C VAL A 131 -9.43 16.10 1.37
#